data_AF-A0A8T3DLB1-F1
#
_entry.id   AF-A0A8T3DLB1-F1
#
_cell.length_a   1.000
_cell.length_b   1.000
_cell.length_c   1.000
_cell.angle_alpha   90.00
_cell.angle_beta   90.00
_cell.angle_gamma   90.00
#
_symmetry.space_group_name_H-M   'P 1'
#
loop_
_entity.id
_entity.type
_entity.pdbx_description
1 polymer ?
#
loop_
_entity_poly.entity_id
_entity_poly.type
_entity_poly.pdbx_seq_one_letter_code
_entity_poly.pdbx_strand_id
1 'polypeptide(L)'
;MCRVPMYETLDPNKVYKLVLPSYMVDGGDGYSMIKKEKLKHDSGDMDISVIRSYIEQRKKVHSAVEGRIKIFNSAVRVNCSFVLLIVVTWAASAVF
;
A
#
# COMPACT_ATOMS: atom_id res chain seq x y z
N MET A 1 -26.71 -11.26 11.54
CA MET A 1 -26.20 -10.37 10.47
C MET A 1 -25.42 -9.23 11.12
N CYS A 2 -24.11 -9.16 10.94
CA CYS A 2 -23.35 -7.92 11.16
C CYS A 2 -23.22 -7.25 9.79
N ARG A 3 -23.92 -6.13 9.56
CA ARG A 3 -23.92 -5.42 8.26
C ARG A 3 -22.69 -4.53 8.05
N VAL A 4 -21.96 -4.23 9.13
CA VAL A 4 -20.78 -3.37 9.09
C VAL A 4 -19.65 -4.09 9.83
N PRO A 5 -18.50 -4.33 9.18
CA PRO A 5 -17.34 -4.88 9.86
C PRO A 5 -16.81 -3.85 10.88
N MET A 6 -16.49 -4.31 12.08
CA MET A 6 -15.75 -3.51 13.05
C MET A 6 -14.26 -3.62 12.72
N TYR A 7 -13.58 -2.48 12.62
CA TYR A 7 -12.14 -2.44 12.42
C TYR A 7 -11.42 -2.51 13.77
N GLU A 8 -10.39 -3.35 13.82
CA GLU A 8 -9.49 -3.50 14.96
C GLU A 8 -8.07 -3.16 14.51
N THR A 9 -7.23 -2.73 15.46
CA THR A 9 -5.81 -2.51 15.21
C THR A 9 -5.11 -3.82 14.86
N LEU A 10 -4.19 -3.79 13.89
CA LEU A 10 -3.39 -4.94 13.51
C LEU A 10 -2.47 -5.35 14.67
N ASP A 11 -2.53 -6.61 15.07
CA ASP A 11 -1.62 -7.19 16.07
C ASP A 11 -0.44 -7.87 15.35
N PRO A 12 0.80 -7.38 15.51
CA PRO A 12 1.96 -7.96 14.83
C PRO A 12 2.28 -9.39 15.26
N ASN A 13 1.76 -9.86 16.39
CA ASN A 13 2.03 -11.21 16.91
C ASN A 13 0.94 -12.24 16.54
N LYS A 14 -0.13 -11.79 15.87
CA LYS A 14 -1.26 -12.65 15.53
C LYS A 14 -1.12 -13.19 14.11
N VAL A 15 -1.52 -14.46 13.92
CA VAL A 15 -1.58 -15.09 12.60
C VAL A 15 -2.91 -14.75 11.92
N TYR A 16 -2.84 -14.23 10.70
CA TYR A 16 -3.99 -13.88 9.89
C TYR A 16 -4.07 -14.75 8.63
N LYS A 17 -5.29 -15.12 8.25
CA LYS A 17 -5.56 -15.77 6.96
C LYS A 17 -5.85 -14.70 5.91
N LEU A 18 -5.07 -14.70 4.83
CA LEU A 18 -5.19 -13.73 3.74
C LEU A 18 -5.64 -14.42 2.45
N VAL A 19 -6.38 -13.69 1.61
CA VAL A 19 -6.71 -14.09 0.23
C VAL A 19 -5.93 -13.18 -0.70
N LEU A 20 -5.08 -13.75 -1.53
CA LEU A 20 -4.12 -13.03 -2.38
C LEU A 20 -4.01 -13.75 -3.74
N PRO A 21 -3.69 -13.03 -4.83
CA PRO A 21 -3.33 -13.66 -6.10
C PRO A 21 -2.11 -14.56 -5.96
N SER A 22 -2.08 -15.68 -6.71
CA SER A 22 -0.97 -16.65 -6.70
C SER A 22 0.38 -16.00 -7.03
N TYR A 23 0.40 -15.02 -7.93
CA TYR A 23 1.60 -14.26 -8.30
C TYR A 23 2.32 -13.64 -7.09
N MET A 24 1.59 -13.09 -6.11
CA MET A 24 2.19 -12.49 -4.91
C MET A 24 2.70 -13.55 -3.92
N VAL A 25 2.04 -14.72 -3.86
CA VAL A 25 2.43 -15.84 -2.99
C VAL A 25 3.83 -16.37 -3.33
N ASP A 26 4.22 -16.27 -4.59
CA ASP A 26 5.53 -16.68 -5.08
C ASP A 26 6.59 -15.56 -5.06
N GLY A 27 6.21 -14.38 -4.55
CA GLY A 27 7.10 -13.24 -4.37
C GLY A 27 7.15 -12.27 -5.55
N GLY A 28 6.15 -12.29 -6.45
CA GLY A 28 5.98 -11.28 -7.50
C GLY A 28 5.94 -9.85 -6.94
N ASP A 29 6.24 -8.85 -7.77
CA ASP A 29 6.30 -7.42 -7.38
C ASP A 29 7.15 -7.10 -6.13
N GLY A 30 8.09 -7.97 -5.76
CA GLY A 30 8.93 -7.78 -4.58
C GLY A 30 8.31 -8.23 -3.26
N TYR A 31 7.14 -8.89 -3.27
CA TYR A 31 6.47 -9.47 -2.09
C TYR A 31 7.18 -10.73 -1.54
N SER A 32 8.51 -10.70 -1.47
CA SER A 32 9.34 -11.82 -1.02
C SER A 32 9.08 -12.25 0.42
N MET A 33 8.60 -11.34 1.27
CA MET A 33 8.21 -11.65 2.66
C MET A 33 7.07 -12.67 2.70
N ILE A 34 6.08 -12.59 1.80
CA ILE A 34 4.95 -13.52 1.76
C ILE A 34 5.45 -14.93 1.43
N LYS A 35 6.35 -15.06 0.46
CA LYS A 35 6.92 -16.36 0.08
C LYS A 35 7.71 -16.99 1.24
N LYS A 36 8.45 -16.17 1.99
CA LYS A 36 9.35 -16.62 3.06
C LYS A 36 8.61 -16.95 4.36
N GLU A 37 7.58 -16.18 4.71
CA GLU A 37 6.94 -16.21 6.03
C GLU A 37 5.57 -16.93 6.03
N LYS A 38 5.06 -17.37 4.87
CA LYS A 38 3.80 -18.12 4.82
C LYS A 38 3.89 -19.43 5.62
N LEU A 39 2.96 -19.60 6.57
CA LEU A 39 2.85 -20.83 7.37
C LEU A 39 2.12 -21.95 6.64
N LYS A 40 1.04 -21.59 5.93
CA LYS A 40 0.23 -22.51 5.12
C LYS A 40 -0.25 -21.79 3.86
N HIS A 41 -0.29 -22.50 2.75
CA HIS A 41 -0.85 -22.00 1.50
C HIS A 41 -1.78 -23.04 0.87
N ASP A 42 -2.99 -22.61 0.53
CA ASP A 42 -3.96 -23.38 -0.23
C ASP A 42 -4.23 -22.61 -1.54
N SER A 43 -4.06 -23.27 -2.70
CA SER A 43 -4.39 -22.68 -4.00
C SER A 43 -5.91 -22.55 -4.16
N GLY A 44 -6.37 -21.38 -4.60
CA GLY A 44 -7.78 -21.11 -4.86
C GLY A 44 -8.19 -21.34 -6.32
N ASP A 45 -9.42 -20.96 -6.63
CA ASP A 45 -9.97 -20.97 -7.98
C ASP A 45 -9.30 -19.92 -8.89
N MET A 46 -9.51 -20.08 -10.20
CA MET A 46 -9.11 -19.08 -11.19
C MET A 46 -9.79 -17.74 -10.91
N ASP A 47 -9.01 -16.66 -10.91
CA ASP A 47 -9.45 -15.28 -10.64
C ASP A 47 -10.64 -14.85 -11.51
N ILE A 48 -10.60 -15.15 -12.81
CA ILE A 48 -11.69 -14.87 -13.76
C ILE A 48 -12.97 -15.57 -13.32
N SER A 49 -12.90 -16.82 -12.88
CA SER A 49 -14.07 -17.60 -12.43
C SER A 49 -14.67 -17.03 -11.14
N VAL A 50 -13.83 -16.60 -10.19
CA VAL A 50 -14.27 -15.97 -8.94
C VAL A 50 -14.97 -14.63 -9.22
N ILE A 51 -14.35 -13.78 -10.04
CA ILE A 51 -14.90 -12.47 -10.39
C ILE A 51 -16.20 -12.63 -11.19
N ARG A 52 -16.23 -13.57 -12.14
CA ARG A 52 -17.44 -13.91 -12.90
C ARG A 52 -18.59 -14.29 -11.98
N SER A 53 -18.34 -15.22 -11.06
CA SER A 53 -19.34 -15.69 -10.09
C SER A 53 -19.86 -14.54 -9.23
N TYR A 54 -18.98 -13.62 -8.80
CA TYR A 54 -19.37 -12.43 -8.07
C TYR A 54 -20.30 -11.51 -8.88
N ILE A 55 -19.97 -11.25 -10.15
CA ILE A 55 -20.78 -10.39 -11.03
C ILE A 55 -22.15 -11.04 -11.30
N GLU A 56 -22.18 -12.34 -11.61
CA GLU A 56 -23.41 -13.10 -11.86
C GLU A 56 -24.34 -13.07 -10.63
N GLN A 57 -23.80 -13.23 -9.42
CA GLN A 57 -24.57 -13.17 -8.18
C GLN A 57 -25.07 -11.76 -7.85
N ARG A 58 -24.25 -10.73 -8.07
CA ARG A 58 -24.62 -9.34 -7.76
C ARG A 58 -25.53 -8.72 -8.79
N LYS A 59 -25.53 -9.20 -10.04
CA LYS A 59 -26.24 -8.70 -11.24
C LYS A 59 -25.86 -7.29 -11.66
N LYS A 60 -25.78 -6.36 -10.72
CA LYS A 60 -25.32 -4.98 -10.88
C LYS A 60 -24.22 -4.70 -9.87
N VAL A 61 -23.06 -4.30 -10.36
CA VAL A 61 -21.89 -3.98 -9.53
C VAL A 61 -21.86 -2.48 -9.26
N HIS A 62 -21.71 -2.10 -8.00
CA HIS A 62 -21.56 -0.71 -7.55
C HIS A 62 -20.22 -0.59 -6.82
N SER A 63 -19.22 -0.01 -7.48
CA SER A 63 -17.94 0.33 -6.86
C SER A 63 -17.95 1.78 -6.39
N ALA A 64 -17.35 2.05 -5.23
CA ALA A 64 -17.23 3.39 -4.66
C ALA A 64 -15.89 3.55 -3.95
N VAL A 65 -15.44 4.80 -3.77
CA VAL A 65 -14.26 5.13 -2.98
C VAL A 65 -14.64 5.17 -1.50
N GLU A 66 -14.36 4.08 -0.78
CA GLU A 66 -14.76 3.90 0.63
C GLU A 66 -13.69 4.36 1.64
N GLY A 67 -12.59 4.96 1.19
CA GLY A 67 -11.51 5.42 2.09
C GLY A 67 -10.69 4.29 2.72
N ARG A 68 -10.61 3.12 2.07
CA ARG A 68 -9.81 1.95 2.53
C ARG A 68 -8.30 2.24 2.62
N ILE A 69 -7.81 3.22 1.86
CA ILE A 69 -6.42 3.67 1.86
C ILE A 69 -6.42 5.20 2.02
N LYS A 70 -5.60 5.70 2.94
CA LYS A 70 -5.37 7.14 3.15
C LYS A 70 -3.90 7.45 2.88
N ILE A 71 -3.65 8.38 1.98
CA ILE A 71 -2.29 8.82 1.62
C ILE A 71 -2.00 10.10 2.38
N PHE A 72 -0.92 10.11 3.16
CA PHE A 72 -0.43 11.28 3.87
C PHE A 72 0.84 11.78 3.19
N ASN A 73 0.92 13.09 2.92
CA ASN A 73 2.10 13.70 2.31
C ASN A 73 3.14 14.07 3.39
N SER A 74 4.39 13.63 3.20
CA SER A 74 5.51 13.94 4.10
C SER A 74 6.58 14.82 3.45
N ALA A 75 6.25 15.57 2.39
CA ALA A 75 7.19 16.48 1.76
C ALA A 75 7.67 17.54 2.78
N VAL A 76 8.90 17.36 3.29
CA VAL A 76 9.63 18.40 4.00
C VAL A 76 9.95 19.48 2.97
N ARG A 77 9.33 20.65 3.11
CA ARG A 77 9.80 21.85 2.40
C ARG A 77 11.16 22.20 2.97
N VAL A 78 12.23 21.77 2.31
CA VAL A 78 13.55 22.35 2.53
C VAL A 78 13.49 23.76 1.96
N ASN A 79 13.20 24.75 2.82
CA ASN A 79 13.46 26.14 2.49
C ASN A 79 14.99 26.30 2.43
N CYS A 80 15.55 26.01 1.25
CA CYS A 80 16.90 26.43 0.92
C CYS A 80 16.88 27.96 0.88
N SER A 81 17.33 28.60 1.96
CA SER A 81 17.39 30.06 2.01
C SER A 81 18.39 30.53 0.97
N PHE A 82 17.89 31.08 -0.15
CA PHE A 82 18.70 31.68 -1.21
C PHE A 82 19.65 32.76 -0.67
N VAL A 83 19.35 33.35 0.49
CA VAL A 83 20.19 34.32 1.20
C VAL A 83 21.56 33.74 1.53
N LEU A 84 21.64 32.47 1.94
CA LEU A 84 22.93 31.83 2.26
C LEU A 84 23.83 31.73 1.02
N LEU A 85 23.26 31.43 -0.16
CA LEU A 85 24.05 31.39 -1.40
C LEU A 85 24.59 32.77 -1.78
N ILE A 86 23.78 33.83 -1.61
CA ILE A 86 24.21 35.21 -1.91
C ILE A 86 25.29 35.68 -0.94
N VAL A 87 25.20 35.34 0.34
CA VAL A 87 26.23 35.73 1.33
C VAL A 87 27.54 35.00 1.07
N VAL A 88 27.49 33.72 0.69
CA VAL A 88 28.71 32.95 0.35
C VAL A 88 29.38 33.49 -0.91
N THR A 89 28.63 33.86 -1.94
CA THR A 89 29.22 34.45 -3.15
C THR A 89 29.78 35.85 -2.90
N TRP A 90 29.09 36.69 -2.12
CA TRP A 90 29.62 38.00 -1.72
C TRP A 90 30.89 37.89 -0.87
N ALA A 91 30.92 36.97 0.11
CA ALA A 91 32.09 36.76 0.94
C ALA A 91 33.28 36.23 0.11
N ALA A 92 33.05 35.36 -0.87
CA ALA A 92 34.10 34.85 -1.75
C ALA A 92 34.71 35.93 -2.66
N SER A 93 33.91 36.89 -3.13
CA SER A 93 34.39 38.03 -3.93
C SER A 93 35.11 39.11 -3.11
N ALA A 94 34.93 39.14 -1.79
CA ALA A 94 35.60 40.10 -0.91
C ALA A 94 36.99 39.62 -0.41
N VAL A 95 37.37 38.37 -0.71
CA VAL A 95 38.63 37.75 -0.29
C VAL A 95 39.65 37.65 -1.44
N PHE A 96 39.28 38.07 -2.66
CA PHE A 96 40.18 38.27 -3.80
C PHE A 96 40.26 39.75 -4.19
#